data_AF-A0A925G6B3-F1
#
_entry.id   AF-A0A925G6B3-F1
#
_cell.length_a   1.000
_cell.length_b   1.000
_cell.length_c   1.000
_cell.angle_alpha   90.00
_cell.angle_beta   90.00
_cell.angle_gamma   90.00
#
_symmetry.space_group_name_H-M   'P 1'
#
loop_
_entity.id
_entity.type
_entity.pdbx_description
1 polymer ?
#
loop_
_entity_poly.entity_id
_entity_poly.type
_entity_poly.pdbx_seq_one_letter_code
_entity_poly.pdbx_strand_id
1 'polypeptide(L)' 'MEVKKEDKDFFVKVLDGIRKASRKMAERSAANNEDLVIADKNGNPVSVPAKELLKNL' A
#
# COMPACT_ATOMS: atom_id res chain seq x y z
N MET A 1 -20.93 12.99 -15.26
CA MET A 1 -21.48 12.05 -14.26
C MET A 1 -21.22 12.66 -12.88
N GLU A 2 -22.26 13.00 -12.12
CA GLU A 2 -22.08 13.45 -10.73
C GLU A 2 -21.79 12.23 -9.85
N VAL A 3 -20.64 12.26 -9.16
CA VAL A 3 -20.30 11.24 -8.16
C VAL A 3 -21.05 11.60 -6.88
N LYS A 4 -21.94 10.71 -6.42
CA LYS A 4 -22.73 10.94 -5.21
C LYS A 4 -21.81 10.96 -3.98
N LYS A 5 -22.21 11.71 -2.95
CA LYS A 5 -21.45 11.82 -1.70
C LYS A 5 -21.20 10.45 -1.04
N GLU A 6 -22.19 9.57 -1.10
CA GLU A 6 -22.14 8.19 -0.61
C GLU A 6 -21.05 7.36 -1.31
N ASP A 7 -20.89 7.53 -2.63
CA ASP A 7 -19.85 6.85 -3.41
C ASP A 7 -18.44 7.31 -2.99
N LYS A 8 -18.29 8.61 -2.67
CA LYS A 8 -17.03 9.16 -2.16
C LYS A 8 -16.68 8.59 -0.78
N ASP A 9 -17.65 8.54 0.13
CA ASP A 9 -17.44 8.01 1.48
C ASP A 9 -17.09 6.52 1.47
N PHE A 10 -17.73 5.74 0.60
CA PHE A 10 -17.38 4.34 0.37
C PHE A 10 -15.93 4.21 -0.14
N PHE A 11 -15.57 4.97 -1.17
CA PHE A 11 -14.23 4.94 -1.75
C PHE A 11 -13.15 5.30 -0.72
N VAL A 12 -13.37 6.32 0.12
CA VAL A 12 -12.46 6.70 1.21
C VAL A 12 -12.24 5.55 2.18
N LYS A 13 -13.31 4.86 2.59
CA LYS A 13 -13.20 3.70 3.52
C LYS A 13 -12.45 2.53 2.88
N VAL A 14 -12.69 2.24 1.60
CA VAL A 14 -11.96 1.20 0.86
C VAL A 14 -10.46 1.53 0.80
N LEU A 15 -10.12 2.76 0.43
CA LEU A 15 -8.72 3.20 0.38
C LEU A 15 -8.04 3.13 1.75
N ASP A 16 -8.73 3.51 2.83
CA ASP A 16 -8.20 3.39 4.20
C ASP A 16 -7.96 1.92 4.58
N GLY A 17 -8.89 1.02 4.21
CA GLY A 17 -8.72 -0.42 4.40
C GLY A 17 -7.51 -0.97 3.66
N ILE A 18 -7.32 -0.59 2.38
CA ILE A 18 -6.17 -1.00 1.57
C ILE A 18 -4.87 -0.49 2.20
N ARG A 19 -4.80 0.78 2.62
CA ARG A 19 -3.62 1.34 3.28
C ARG A 19 -3.24 0.56 4.54
N LYS A 20 -4.22 0.23 5.38
CA LYS A 20 -4.00 -0.57 6.60
C LYS A 20 -3.49 -1.98 6.27
N ALA A 21 -4.05 -2.62 5.23
CA ALA A 21 -3.63 -3.94 4.80
C ALA A 21 -2.19 -3.94 4.25
N SER A 22 -1.86 -2.99 3.37
CA SER A 22 -0.52 -2.82 2.81
C SER A 22 0.53 -2.57 3.89
N ARG A 23 0.21 -1.73 4.87
CA ARG A 23 1.10 -1.48 6.02
C ARG A 23 1.36 -2.76 6.83
N LYS A 24 0.30 -3.49 7.20
CA LYS A 24 0.45 -4.75 7.94
C LYS A 24 1.24 -5.81 7.18
N MET A 25 1.09 -5.85 5.85
CA MET A 25 1.87 -6.74 4.99
C MET A 25 3.36 -6.37 5.03
N ALA A 26 3.69 -5.09 4.83
CA ALA A 26 5.06 -4.61 4.93
C ALA A 26 5.68 -4.85 6.32
N GLU A 27 4.91 -4.64 7.40
CA GLU A 27 5.35 -4.92 8.77
C GLU A 27 5.71 -6.40 8.98
N ARG A 28 4.88 -7.33 8.48
CA ARG A 28 5.14 -8.77 8.56
C ARG A 28 6.35 -9.19 7.72
N SER A 29 6.43 -8.75 6.48
CA SER A 29 7.58 -9.07 5.61
C SER A 29 8.88 -8.47 6.15
N ALA A 30 8.84 -7.27 6.73
CA ALA A 30 10.01 -6.66 7.36
C ALA A 30 10.49 -7.44 8.59
N ALA A 31 9.56 -7.96 9.40
CA ALA A 31 9.89 -8.82 10.55
C ALA A 31 10.59 -10.12 10.11
N ASN A 32 10.27 -10.61 8.92
CA ASN A 32 10.86 -11.82 8.32
C ASN A 32 12.12 -11.55 7.48
N ASN A 33 12.59 -10.30 7.34
CA ASN A 33 13.65 -9.91 6.41
C ASN A 33 13.35 -10.24 4.94
N GLU A 34 12.07 -10.21 4.57
CA GLU A 34 11.63 -10.44 3.19
C GLU A 34 11.70 -9.16 2.35
N ASP A 35 11.75 -9.36 1.04
CA ASP A 35 11.59 -8.30 0.04
C ASP A 35 10.14 -8.25 -0.44
N LEU A 36 9.72 -7.07 -0.89
CA LEU A 36 8.43 -6.84 -1.55
C LEU A 36 8.65 -6.26 -2.94
N VAL A 37 7.84 -6.70 -3.90
CA VAL A 37 7.83 -6.14 -5.25
C VAL A 37 6.85 -4.96 -5.29
N ILE A 38 7.34 -3.78 -5.62
CA ILE A 38 6.55 -2.56 -5.80
C ILE A 38 6.78 -1.98 -7.19
N ALA A 39 5.88 -1.10 -7.62
CA ALA A 39 6.13 -0.28 -8.80
C ALA A 39 7.04 0.90 -8.43
N ASP A 40 8.08 1.14 -9.25
CA ASP A 40 8.87 2.36 -9.18
C ASP A 40 8.06 3.57 -9.72
N LYS A 41 8.69 4.75 -9.74
CA LYS A 41 8.07 5.99 -10.23
C LYS A 41 7.62 5.93 -11.70
N ASN A 42 8.16 4.99 -12.47
CA ASN A 42 7.87 4.78 -13.88
C ASN A 42 6.92 3.59 -14.11
N GLY A 43 6.47 2.92 -13.05
CA GLY A 43 5.59 1.76 -13.12
C GLY A 43 6.32 0.42 -13.30
N ASN A 44 7.66 0.39 -13.26
CA ASN A 44 8.41 -0.85 -13.38
C ASN A 44 8.42 -1.62 -12.05
N PRO A 45 8.30 -2.96 -12.07
CA PRO A 45 8.41 -3.75 -10.85
C PRO A 45 9.85 -3.74 -10.34
N VAL A 46 10.03 -3.38 -9.07
CA VAL A 46 11.31 -3.42 -8.37
C VAL A 46 11.14 -4.17 -7.06
N SER A 47 12.11 -5.05 -6.76
CA SER A 47 12.18 -5.73 -5.46
C SER A 47 12.89 -4.81 -4.47
N VAL A 48 12.27 -4.55 -3.33
CA VAL A 48 12.83 -3.70 -2.28
C VAL A 48 12.70 -4.38 -0.92
N PRO A 49 13.68 -4.22 -0.01
CA PRO A 49 13.57 -4.77 1.32
C PRO A 49 12.36 -4.19 2.05
N ALA A 50 11.52 -5.04 2.63
CA ALA A 50 10.30 -4.59 3.32
C ALA A 50 10.61 -3.63 4.48
N LYS A 51 11.79 -3.77 5.10
CA LYS A 51 12.30 -2.86 6.14
C LYS A 51 12.53 -1.42 5.64
N GLU A 52 12.94 -1.26 4.39
CA GLU A 52 13.15 0.07 3.80
C GLU A 52 11.82 0.70 3.39
N LEU A 53 10.89 -0.12 2.90
CA LEU A 53 9.52 0.30 2.59
C LEU A 53 8.80 0.92 3.79
N LEU A 54 8.96 0.34 4.98
CA LEU A 54 8.33 0.85 6.21
C LEU A 54 8.78 2.26 6.60
N LYS A 55 9.95 2.72 6.15
CA LYS A 55 10.43 4.08 6.44
C LYS A 55 9.64 5.14 5.66
N ASN A 56 8.96 4.74 4.59
CA ASN A 56 8.30 5.61 3.63
C ASN A 56 6.77 5.41 3.56
N LEU A 57 6.18 4.59 4.46
CA LEU A 57 4.76 4.21 4.51
C LEU A 57 3.98 4.92 5.63
#